data_AF-A0A942EHJ1-F1
#
_entry.id   AF-A0A942EHJ1-F1
#
_cell.length_a   1.000
_cell.length_b   1.000
_cell.length_c   1.000
_cell.angle_alpha   90.00
_cell.angle_beta   90.00
_cell.angle_gamma   90.00
#
_symmetry.space_group_name_H-M   'P 1'
#
loop_
_entity.id
_entity.type
_entity.pdbx_description
1 polymer ?
#
loop_
_entity_poly.entity_id
_entity_poly.type
_entity_poly.pdbx_seq_one_letter_code
_entity_poly.pdbx_strand_id
1 'polypeptide(L)'
;MIVGTYNVVITSRREPDKLYVFNLLSAATVSLSTSALENWLKGDFSQLNEREFEFLKDKLFIVENRKQERNLAMFRLQEQKNTNVVNLTIYTTYNCNFACFYCYEAAGKVLNQGSMSLDTVSSVCAWLEHYMDGRVFKHLNLTFYGG
;
A
#
# COMPACT_ATOMS: atom_id res chain seq x y z
N MET A 1 18.80 19.40 8.93
CA MET A 1 17.73 18.73 8.17
C MET A 1 18.19 18.59 6.74
N ILE A 2 17.82 17.51 6.07
CA ILE A 2 18.12 17.23 4.66
C ILE A 2 16.83 16.85 3.94
N VAL A 3 16.81 16.94 2.62
CA VAL A 3 15.70 16.38 1.82
C VAL A 3 15.61 14.88 2.05
N GLY A 4 14.40 14.40 2.33
CA GLY A 4 14.09 12.99 2.47
C GLY A 4 14.38 12.20 1.18
N THR A 5 14.86 10.98 1.35
CA THR A 5 15.18 10.04 0.26
C THR A 5 13.93 9.58 -0.47
N TYR A 6 12.79 9.54 0.21
CA TYR A 6 11.53 9.01 -0.32
C TYR A 6 10.63 10.05 -0.98
N ASN A 7 11.19 11.20 -1.36
CA ASN A 7 10.49 12.23 -2.13
C ASN A 7 10.60 11.95 -3.63
N VAL A 8 9.45 11.92 -4.31
CA VAL A 8 9.36 11.80 -5.77
C VAL A 8 8.89 13.12 -6.34
N VAL A 9 9.69 13.71 -7.21
CA VAL A 9 9.35 14.94 -7.93
C VAL A 9 8.63 14.58 -9.23
N ILE A 10 7.47 15.20 -9.44
CA ILE A 10 6.58 14.98 -10.57
C ILE A 10 6.37 16.31 -11.27
N THR A 11 6.63 16.35 -12.57
CA THR A 11 6.40 17.53 -13.41
C THR A 11 4.99 17.52 -13.97
N SER A 12 4.34 18.68 -14.05
CA SER A 12 3.04 18.82 -14.69
C SER A 12 3.19 19.27 -16.14
N ARG A 13 2.57 18.54 -17.07
CA ARG A 13 2.46 19.01 -18.47
C ARG A 13 1.48 20.17 -18.64
N ARG A 14 0.53 20.34 -17.70
CA ARG A 14 -0.49 21.40 -17.75
C ARG A 14 -0.03 22.69 -17.06
N GLU A 15 0.85 22.57 -16.07
CA GLU A 15 1.39 23.68 -15.28
C GLU A 15 2.93 23.59 -15.28
N PRO A 16 3.60 24.04 -16.35
CA PRO A 16 5.05 23.88 -16.50
C PRO A 16 5.87 24.52 -15.37
N ASP A 17 5.34 25.58 -14.75
CA ASP A 17 5.98 26.31 -13.66
C ASP A 17 5.77 25.67 -12.28
N LYS A 18 5.00 24.56 -12.22
CA LYS A 18 4.72 23.83 -10.98
C LYS A 18 5.27 22.41 -11.02
N LEU A 19 5.84 22.03 -9.91
CA LEU A 19 6.32 20.71 -9.59
C LEU A 19 5.52 20.18 -8.41
N TYR A 20 5.24 18.89 -8.40
CA TYR A 20 4.62 18.21 -7.28
C TYR A 20 5.66 17.31 -6.64
N VAL A 21 5.81 17.40 -5.32
CA VAL A 21 6.65 16.47 -4.56
C VAL A 21 5.73 15.58 -3.77
N PHE A 22 5.81 14.28 -4.04
CA PHE A 22 5.07 13.25 -3.33
C PHE A 22 6.02 12.48 -2.41
N ASN A 23 5.71 12.41 -1.12
CA ASN A 23 6.50 11.63 -0.18
C ASN A 23 5.92 10.21 -0.06
N LEU A 24 6.72 9.20 -0.44
CA LEU A 24 6.26 7.80 -0.47
C LEU A 24 5.95 7.22 0.91
N LEU A 25 6.54 7.78 1.98
CA LEU A 25 6.29 7.29 3.34
C LEU A 25 5.00 7.91 3.89
N SER A 26 4.87 9.24 3.89
CA SER A 26 3.71 9.91 4.48
C SER A 26 2.48 9.95 3.55
N ALA A 27 2.64 9.62 2.28
CA ALA A 27 1.65 9.80 1.22
C ALA A 27 1.15 11.26 1.07
N ALA A 28 1.90 12.23 1.61
CA ALA A 28 1.60 13.65 1.44
C ALA A 28 2.13 14.16 0.10
N THR A 29 1.48 15.20 -0.42
CA THR A 29 1.88 15.91 -1.64
C THR A 29 2.01 17.39 -1.36
N VAL A 30 3.07 18.01 -1.86
CA VAL A 30 3.22 19.48 -1.90
C VAL A 30 3.47 19.94 -3.33
N SER A 31 3.11 21.18 -3.62
CA SER A 31 3.48 21.84 -4.87
C SER A 31 4.60 22.84 -4.62
N LEU A 32 5.59 22.86 -5.50
CA LEU A 32 6.71 23.80 -5.52
C LEU A 32 6.74 24.52 -6.86
N SER A 33 7.22 25.75 -6.90
CA SER A 33 7.60 26.39 -8.17
C SER A 33 8.87 25.74 -8.73
N THR A 34 9.06 25.80 -10.04
CA THR A 34 10.31 25.37 -10.69
C THR A 34 11.53 26.12 -10.15
N SER A 35 11.39 27.42 -9.83
CA SER A 35 12.43 28.23 -9.21
C SER A 35 12.83 27.75 -7.80
N ALA A 36 11.91 27.13 -7.06
CA ALA A 36 12.18 26.62 -5.72
C ALA A 36 12.88 25.24 -5.73
N LEU A 37 12.91 24.55 -6.88
CA LEU A 37 13.48 23.20 -6.99
C LEU A 37 14.97 23.18 -6.66
N GLU A 38 15.73 24.17 -7.11
CA GLU A 38 17.17 24.18 -6.83
C GLU A 38 17.46 24.30 -5.34
N ASN A 39 16.75 25.19 -4.65
CA ASN A 39 16.88 25.37 -3.21
C ASN A 39 16.43 24.10 -2.47
N TRP A 40 15.33 23.49 -2.91
CA TRP A 40 14.88 22.21 -2.40
C TRP A 40 15.97 21.15 -2.52
N LEU A 41 16.52 20.91 -3.72
CA LEU A 41 17.54 19.88 -3.94
C LEU A 41 18.84 20.12 -3.14
N LYS A 42 19.18 21.39 -2.91
CA LYS A 42 20.32 21.79 -2.07
C LYS A 42 20.03 21.65 -0.57
N GLY A 43 18.78 21.46 -0.17
CA GLY A 43 18.35 21.43 1.23
C GLY A 43 18.35 22.81 1.88
N ASP A 44 18.21 23.88 1.08
CA ASP A 44 18.05 25.24 1.58
C ASP A 44 16.57 25.52 1.86
N PHE A 45 16.25 25.62 3.15
CA PHE A 45 14.91 25.85 3.66
C PHE A 45 14.77 27.21 4.34
N SER A 46 15.73 28.13 4.13
CA SER A 46 15.78 29.44 4.79
C SER A 46 14.58 30.34 4.50
N GLN A 47 13.93 30.13 3.35
CA GLN A 47 12.77 30.90 2.90
C GLN A 47 11.43 30.39 3.46
N LEU A 48 11.43 29.24 4.15
CA LEU A 48 10.22 28.68 4.73
C LEU A 48 9.88 29.37 6.04
N ASN A 49 8.61 29.63 6.26
CA ASN A 49 8.14 30.02 7.58
C ASN A 49 8.09 28.79 8.52
N GLU A 50 7.99 29.03 9.83
CA GLU A 50 8.01 27.97 10.85
C GLU A 50 6.92 26.91 10.63
N ARG A 51 5.72 27.31 10.19
CA ARG A 51 4.61 26.37 9.94
C ARG A 51 4.88 25.48 8.74
N GLU A 52 5.42 26.05 7.65
CA GLU A 52 5.82 25.29 6.46
C GLU A 52 6.93 24.31 6.79
N PHE A 53 7.94 24.76 7.54
CA PHE A 53 9.06 23.93 7.94
C PHE A 53 8.62 22.74 8.79
N GLU A 54 7.81 22.97 9.83
CA GLU A 54 7.28 21.90 10.68
C GLU A 54 6.34 20.97 9.91
N PHE A 55 5.53 21.49 8.98
CA PHE A 55 4.71 20.66 8.10
C PHE A 55 5.57 19.71 7.25
N LEU A 56 6.64 20.23 6.62
CA LEU A 56 7.52 19.41 5.78
C LEU A 56 8.24 18.34 6.61
N LYS A 57 8.61 18.65 7.84
CA LYS A 57 9.22 17.72 8.79
C LYS A 57 8.24 16.63 9.23
N ASP A 58 7.04 17.01 9.68
CA ASP A 58 5.97 16.08 10.08
C ASP A 58 5.60 15.12 8.93
N LYS A 59 5.52 15.65 7.71
CA LYS A 59 5.22 14.87 6.49
C LYS A 59 6.44 14.22 5.85
N LEU A 60 7.60 14.21 6.53
CA LEU A 60 8.82 13.50 6.13
C LEU A 60 9.43 13.96 4.80
N PHE A 61 9.05 15.14 4.30
CA PHE A 61 9.71 15.73 3.14
C PHE A 61 11.14 16.15 3.47
N ILE A 62 11.36 16.60 4.70
CA ILE A 62 12.68 16.86 5.25
C ILE A 62 12.89 15.99 6.48
N VAL A 63 14.11 15.48 6.64
CA VAL A 63 14.47 14.55 7.71
C VAL A 63 15.77 14.97 8.39
N GLU A 64 15.98 14.52 9.62
CA GLU A 64 17.23 14.81 10.34
C GLU A 64 18.42 14.10 9.69
N ASN A 65 18.26 12.82 9.39
CA ASN A 65 19.26 11.99 8.72
C ASN A 65 18.62 10.79 8.01
N ARG A 66 19.33 10.27 6.99
CA ARG A 66 18.85 9.14 6.17
C ARG A 66 18.73 7.83 6.94
N LYS A 67 19.48 7.65 8.04
CA LYS A 67 19.46 6.40 8.82
C LYS A 67 18.12 6.25 9.56
N GLN A 68 17.66 7.30 10.22
CA GLN A 68 16.35 7.32 10.88
C GLN A 68 15.21 7.15 9.87
N GLU A 69 15.26 7.86 8.74
CA GLU A 69 14.28 7.72 7.66
C GLU A 69 14.19 6.28 7.16
N ARG A 70 15.34 5.64 6.90
CA ARG A 70 15.40 4.23 6.50
C ARG A 70 14.83 3.29 7.58
N ASN A 71 15.15 3.52 8.84
CA ASN A 71 14.62 2.71 9.94
C ASN A 71 13.09 2.80 10.02
N LEU A 72 12.53 4.00 9.83
CA LEU A 72 11.08 4.21 9.78
C LEU A 72 10.45 3.45 8.58
N ALA A 73 11.07 3.52 7.40
CA ALA A 73 10.61 2.79 6.24
C ALA A 73 10.61 1.27 6.47
N MET A 74 11.69 0.73 7.06
CA MET A 74 11.80 -0.68 7.43
C MET A 74 10.76 -1.10 8.47
N PHE A 75 10.54 -0.26 9.49
CA PHE A 75 9.52 -0.49 10.50
C PHE A 75 8.12 -0.58 9.88
N ARG A 76 7.75 0.36 9.01
CA ARG A 76 6.44 0.35 8.32
C ARG A 76 6.27 -0.88 7.43
N LEU A 77 7.32 -1.30 6.72
CA LEU A 77 7.30 -2.53 5.92
C LEU A 77 7.12 -3.78 6.81
N GLN A 78 7.73 -3.79 7.98
CA GLN A 78 7.59 -4.89 8.93
C GLN A 78 6.18 -4.95 9.53
N GLU A 79 5.61 -3.80 9.90
CA GLU A 79 4.22 -3.71 10.38
C GLU A 79 3.22 -4.19 9.32
N GLN A 80 3.44 -3.90 8.04
CA GLN A 80 2.61 -4.43 6.96
C GLN A 80 2.68 -5.95 6.83
N LYS A 81 3.82 -6.56 7.18
CA LYS A 81 4.00 -8.02 7.15
C LYS A 81 3.51 -8.70 8.43
N ASN A 82 3.55 -7.98 9.55
CA ASN A 82 3.14 -8.47 10.85
C ASN A 82 1.64 -8.27 11.05
N THR A 83 0.83 -8.94 10.23
CA THR A 83 -0.62 -8.86 10.35
C THR A 83 -1.07 -9.80 11.47
N ASN A 84 -1.60 -9.23 12.56
CA ASN A 84 -2.38 -9.99 13.55
C ASN A 84 -3.74 -10.44 12.99
N VAL A 85 -3.86 -10.58 11.67
CA VAL A 85 -5.10 -10.86 10.96
C VAL A 85 -4.82 -11.95 9.95
N VAL A 86 -5.63 -13.01 9.99
CA VAL A 86 -5.68 -14.00 8.91
C VAL A 86 -6.71 -13.52 7.89
N ASN A 87 -6.30 -13.32 6.64
CA ASN A 87 -7.21 -13.01 5.55
C ASN A 87 -7.25 -14.20 4.60
N LEU A 88 -8.42 -14.83 4.46
CA LEU A 88 -8.61 -16.00 3.61
C LEU A 88 -9.76 -15.75 2.65
N THR A 89 -9.48 -15.78 1.35
CA THR A 89 -10.49 -15.76 0.29
C THR A 89 -10.76 -17.19 -0.16
N ILE A 90 -12.01 -17.64 -0.03
CA ILE A 90 -12.45 -19.01 -0.32
C ILE A 90 -13.33 -18.98 -1.56
N TYR A 91 -12.86 -19.62 -2.64
CA TYR A 91 -13.64 -19.81 -3.87
C TYR A 91 -14.60 -20.98 -3.69
N THR A 92 -15.87 -20.71 -3.42
CA THR A 92 -16.85 -21.77 -3.14
C THR A 92 -17.40 -22.40 -4.40
N THR A 93 -17.47 -21.66 -5.50
CA THR A 93 -17.98 -22.13 -6.79
C THR A 93 -17.54 -21.23 -7.93
N TYR A 94 -17.39 -21.83 -9.13
CA TYR A 94 -17.18 -21.11 -10.40
C TYR A 94 -18.46 -21.04 -11.25
N ASN A 95 -19.58 -21.58 -10.75
CA ASN A 95 -20.87 -21.63 -11.44
C ASN A 95 -21.67 -20.33 -11.33
N CYS A 96 -21.28 -19.31 -12.09
CA CYS A 96 -21.99 -18.04 -12.11
C CYS A 96 -23.12 -18.05 -13.13
N ASN A 97 -24.30 -17.54 -12.74
CA ASN A 97 -25.45 -17.37 -13.64
C ASN A 97 -25.37 -16.11 -14.53
N PHE A 98 -24.22 -15.43 -14.55
CA PHE A 98 -23.94 -14.27 -15.40
C PHE A 98 -22.74 -14.53 -16.33
N ALA A 99 -22.70 -13.80 -17.45
CA ALA A 99 -21.63 -13.87 -18.45
C ALA A 99 -20.91 -12.51 -18.60
N CYS A 100 -20.47 -11.93 -17.47
CA CYS A 100 -19.83 -10.61 -17.45
C CYS A 100 -18.59 -10.57 -18.36
N PHE A 101 -18.57 -9.66 -19.35
CA PHE A 101 -17.50 -9.60 -20.35
C PHE A 101 -16.11 -9.34 -19.75
N TYR A 102 -16.06 -8.62 -18.63
CA TYR A 102 -14.83 -8.32 -17.87
C TYR A 102 -14.44 -9.41 -16.87
N CYS A 103 -15.29 -10.41 -16.64
CA CYS A 103 -15.02 -11.46 -15.68
C CYS A 103 -14.10 -12.52 -16.31
N TYR A 104 -13.04 -12.85 -15.57
CA TYR A 104 -12.12 -13.91 -15.97
C TYR A 104 -12.72 -15.31 -15.74
N GLU A 105 -13.76 -15.43 -14.92
CA GLU A 105 -14.47 -16.68 -14.59
C GLU A 105 -15.66 -16.95 -15.52
N ALA A 106 -16.14 -15.94 -16.25
CA ALA A 106 -17.37 -16.03 -17.04
C ALA A 106 -17.27 -16.98 -18.25
N ALA A 107 -18.40 -17.64 -18.54
CA ALA A 107 -18.72 -18.34 -19.78
C ALA A 107 -17.61 -19.25 -20.35
N GLY A 108 -17.17 -20.24 -19.57
CA GLY A 108 -16.29 -21.31 -20.06
C GLY A 108 -14.81 -20.95 -20.16
N LYS A 109 -14.39 -19.81 -19.61
CA LYS A 109 -12.96 -19.44 -19.49
C LYS A 109 -12.22 -20.26 -18.41
N VAL A 110 -12.94 -20.87 -17.46
CA VAL A 110 -12.37 -21.74 -16.43
C VAL A 110 -12.49 -23.20 -16.87
N LEU A 111 -11.35 -23.92 -16.88
CA LEU A 111 -11.26 -25.33 -17.32
C LEU A 111 -11.95 -26.31 -16.36
N ASN A 112 -12.07 -25.94 -15.07
CA ASN A 112 -12.74 -26.72 -14.04
C ASN A 112 -14.03 -26.02 -13.62
N GLN A 113 -15.15 -26.40 -14.24
CA GLN A 113 -16.48 -25.97 -13.78
C GLN A 113 -16.89 -26.84 -12.60
N GLY A 114 -16.93 -26.26 -11.40
CA GLY A 114 -17.25 -27.02 -10.21
C GLY A 114 -17.42 -26.14 -8.98
N SER A 115 -18.18 -26.68 -8.03
CA SER A 115 -18.27 -26.16 -6.68
C SER A 115 -17.25 -26.87 -5.80
N MET A 116 -16.78 -26.18 -4.76
CA MET A 116 -15.92 -26.75 -3.74
C MET A 116 -16.58 -27.98 -3.12
N SER A 117 -15.85 -29.10 -3.05
CA SER A 117 -16.34 -30.32 -2.41
C SER A 117 -16.32 -30.18 -0.88
N LEU A 118 -17.18 -30.94 -0.18
CA LEU A 118 -17.19 -30.98 1.29
C LEU A 118 -15.86 -31.50 1.88
N ASP A 119 -15.15 -32.36 1.16
CA ASP A 119 -13.82 -32.82 1.55
C ASP A 119 -12.80 -31.67 1.50
N THR A 120 -12.92 -30.78 0.50
CA THR A 120 -12.10 -29.57 0.38
C THR A 120 -12.43 -28.60 1.51
N VAL A 121 -13.72 -28.40 1.82
CA VAL A 121 -14.14 -27.58 2.98
C VAL A 121 -13.49 -28.09 4.27
N SER A 122 -13.58 -29.40 4.52
CA SER A 122 -13.00 -30.03 5.72
C SER A 122 -11.48 -29.84 5.77
N SER A 123 -10.81 -29.97 4.62
CA SER A 123 -9.35 -29.76 4.51
C SER A 123 -8.96 -28.30 4.77
N VAL A 124 -9.74 -27.34 4.29
CA VAL A 124 -9.51 -25.89 4.54
C VAL A 124 -9.71 -25.56 6.02
N CYS A 125 -10.74 -26.12 6.66
CA CYS A 125 -10.96 -25.94 8.10
C CYS A 125 -9.78 -26.50 8.92
N ALA A 126 -9.38 -27.74 8.66
CA ALA A 126 -8.24 -28.36 9.36
C ALA A 126 -6.93 -27.60 9.13
N TRP A 127 -6.70 -27.13 7.90
CA TRP A 127 -5.56 -26.27 7.59
C TRP A 127 -5.59 -24.96 8.38
N LEU A 128 -6.76 -24.31 8.47
CA LEU A 128 -6.90 -23.04 9.17
C LEU A 128 -6.66 -23.20 10.67
N GLU A 129 -7.20 -24.26 11.28
CA GLU A 129 -6.93 -24.61 12.68
C GLU A 129 -5.44 -24.81 12.93
N HIS A 130 -4.77 -25.60 12.09
CA HIS A 130 -3.33 -25.83 12.21
C HIS A 130 -2.50 -24.57 11.95
N TYR A 131 -2.91 -23.73 10.99
CA TYR A 131 -2.23 -22.47 10.68
C TYR A 131 -2.32 -21.46 11.84
N MET A 132 -3.43 -21.50 12.59
CA MET A 132 -3.68 -20.63 13.74
C MET A 132 -3.08 -21.17 15.04
N ASP A 133 -2.77 -22.47 15.10
CA ASP A 133 -2.16 -23.09 16.28
C ASP A 133 -0.80 -22.47 16.64
N GLY A 134 -0.60 -22.18 17.91
CA GLY A 134 0.60 -21.51 18.43
C GLY A 134 0.84 -20.07 17.96
N ARG A 135 -0.10 -19.46 17.22
CA ARG A 135 0.00 -18.07 16.72
C ARG A 135 -1.06 -17.19 17.33
N VAL A 136 -0.70 -15.95 17.68
CA VAL A 136 -1.64 -14.97 18.23
C VAL A 136 -2.18 -14.11 17.09
N PHE A 137 -3.35 -14.48 16.57
CA PHE A 137 -4.13 -13.64 15.67
C PHE A 137 -5.24 -12.92 16.44
N LYS A 138 -5.49 -11.65 16.13
CA LYS A 138 -6.56 -10.83 16.70
C LYS A 138 -7.86 -10.94 15.89
N HIS A 139 -7.75 -11.17 14.58
CA HIS A 139 -8.91 -11.25 13.69
C HIS A 139 -8.72 -12.36 12.65
N LEU A 140 -9.84 -12.98 12.28
CA LEU A 140 -9.95 -13.88 11.14
C LEU A 140 -10.99 -13.28 10.18
N ASN A 141 -10.55 -12.98 8.96
CA ASN A 141 -11.38 -12.45 7.88
C ASN A 141 -11.55 -13.54 6.82
N LEU A 142 -12.78 -13.99 6.65
CA LEU A 142 -13.16 -14.94 5.60
C LEU A 142 -13.94 -14.21 4.51
N THR A 143 -13.42 -14.24 3.30
CA THR A 143 -14.10 -13.73 2.11
C THR A 143 -14.55 -14.90 1.27
N PHE A 144 -15.85 -15.20 1.26
CA PHE A 144 -16.39 -16.15 0.29
C PHE A 144 -16.51 -15.45 -1.06
N TYR A 145 -15.88 -16.05 -2.07
CA TYR A 145 -15.75 -15.50 -3.40
C TYR A 145 -16.09 -16.56 -4.45
N GLY A 146 -16.14 -16.12 -5.69
CA GLY A 146 -16.54 -16.89 -6.86
C GLY A 146 -17.75 -16.25 -7.51
N GLY A 147 -18.50 -17.08 -8.20
CA GLY A 147 -19.76 -16.75 -8.86
C GLY A 147 -20.47 -18.03 -9.17
#